data_AF-A0A6N3UJR4-F1
#
_entry.id   AF-A0A6N3UJR4-F1
#
_cell.length_a   1.000
_cell.length_b   1.000
_cell.length_c   1.000
_cell.angle_alpha   90.00
_cell.angle_beta   90.00
_cell.angle_gamma   90.00
#
_symmetry.space_group_name_H-M   'P 1'
#
loop_
_entity.id
_entity.type
_entity.pdbx_description
1 polymer ?
#
loop_
_entity_poly.entity_id
_entity_poly.type
_entity_poly.pdbx_seq_one_letter_code
_entity_poly.pdbx_strand_id
1 'polypeptide(L)'
;MRLSELQKTGRVPGLPLSIELADAAGPAHLQLLTLLRVLPGQRYVGAGVWRGRTVLAKLMVGSKAARNFERELTGVRVLAEQGLTTPLLLADGLQEGEGGWLLFEFLEHAESLGDAWRAVEDLPVLADEQQAVLAQALEAIARMHLKGVWQQDLHLDNLLRQNGKLFVIDGGGICVETAGTPLSRQKVLENLGVFFAQLPKNLEPFIEELLVHYLLSNGEHALPLEALLKHVEKVRAWRLNDFLDKVGRDCSLFSVQRGAMAFQAVRREEEDAMLPVLARADALLDQGHLYKTGGAASVGKVEVDGRMLVIKRYNIKGVAHWLKRFWRPSRAWHSWREGNRLAFLGIATPKPLALLETRFLWLRTKAYLVTEYLPGPDIIERFAPYVESGDAPEAELQALDQLFADLIRERISHGDLKGHNVFWDPSRAPGRWALIDLDSMCQHRSTASFSAAYARDRARFMRNWPQASALHRLLDERLPTC
;
A
#
# COMPACT_ATOMS: atom_id res chain seq x y z
N MET A 1 -14.43 -31.35 9.03
CA MET A 1 -15.09 -30.65 7.90
C MET A 1 -14.31 -30.91 6.62
N ARG A 2 -14.94 -30.73 5.47
CA ARG A 2 -14.37 -30.85 4.13
C ARG A 2 -13.87 -29.52 3.59
N LEU A 3 -13.05 -29.54 2.55
CA LEU A 3 -12.55 -28.30 1.91
C LEU A 3 -13.67 -27.49 1.24
N SER A 4 -14.69 -28.17 0.70
CA SER A 4 -15.89 -27.53 0.13
C SER A 4 -16.71 -26.77 1.19
N GLU A 5 -16.66 -27.20 2.45
CA GLU A 5 -17.30 -26.50 3.56
C GLU A 5 -16.48 -25.28 4.00
N LEU A 6 -15.14 -25.38 3.99
CA LEU A 6 -14.24 -24.27 4.31
C LEU A 6 -14.47 -23.07 3.38
N GLN A 7 -14.80 -23.32 2.12
CA GLN A 7 -15.17 -22.28 1.15
C GLN A 7 -16.27 -21.33 1.67
N LYS A 8 -17.21 -21.83 2.48
CA LYS A 8 -18.38 -21.09 2.95
C LYS A 8 -18.15 -20.30 4.24
N THR A 9 -16.99 -20.49 4.90
CA THR A 9 -16.73 -19.93 6.24
C THR A 9 -16.32 -18.47 6.25
N GLY A 10 -16.04 -17.86 5.09
CA GLY A 10 -15.77 -16.42 4.98
C GLY A 10 -14.36 -16.01 5.43
N ARG A 11 -14.24 -14.79 5.99
CA ARG A 11 -12.94 -14.20 6.37
C ARG A 11 -12.44 -14.63 7.75
N VAL A 12 -13.35 -14.95 8.66
CA VAL A 12 -13.07 -15.19 10.09
C VAL A 12 -13.73 -16.51 10.51
N PRO A 13 -13.24 -17.65 10.01
CA PRO A 13 -13.74 -18.93 10.48
C PRO A 13 -13.32 -19.15 11.95
N GLY A 14 -14.17 -19.79 12.75
CA GLY A 14 -13.86 -20.10 14.15
C GLY A 14 -12.75 -21.16 14.26
N LEU A 15 -11.71 -20.88 15.05
CA LEU A 15 -10.56 -21.76 15.27
C LEU A 15 -10.63 -22.44 16.66
N PRO A 16 -10.08 -23.65 16.84
CA PRO A 16 -9.40 -24.48 15.83
C PRO A 16 -10.37 -25.14 14.83
N LEU A 17 -9.90 -25.35 13.60
CA LEU A 17 -10.67 -26.03 12.54
C LEU A 17 -10.08 -27.42 12.26
N SER A 18 -10.92 -28.45 12.20
CA SER A 18 -10.49 -29.80 11.82
C SER A 18 -10.93 -30.12 10.39
N ILE A 19 -9.96 -30.29 9.49
CA ILE A 19 -10.19 -30.54 8.07
C ILE A 19 -9.71 -31.94 7.73
N GLU A 20 -10.58 -32.75 7.13
CA GLU A 20 -10.22 -34.08 6.64
C GLU A 20 -9.45 -33.94 5.32
N LEU A 21 -8.21 -34.44 5.31
CA LEU A 21 -7.33 -34.47 4.14
C LEU A 21 -6.80 -35.90 3.97
N ALA A 22 -6.16 -36.17 2.84
CA ALA A 22 -5.45 -37.42 2.61
C ALA A 22 -3.99 -37.16 2.21
N ASP A 23 -3.15 -38.15 2.43
CA ASP A 23 -1.81 -38.23 1.83
C ASP A 23 -1.54 -39.67 1.40
N ALA A 24 -0.31 -39.98 1.00
CA ALA A 24 0.10 -41.33 0.63
C ALA A 24 -0.11 -42.37 1.76
N ALA A 25 -0.22 -41.94 3.02
CA ALA A 25 -0.47 -42.78 4.19
C ALA A 25 -1.96 -42.85 4.58
N GLY A 26 -2.86 -42.36 3.74
CA GLY A 26 -4.32 -42.41 3.93
C GLY A 26 -4.91 -41.14 4.54
N PRO A 27 -6.21 -41.17 4.92
CA PRO A 27 -6.90 -40.02 5.47
C PRO A 27 -6.44 -39.68 6.88
N ALA A 28 -6.36 -38.38 7.19
CA ALA A 28 -6.14 -37.86 8.54
C ALA A 28 -6.75 -36.46 8.68
N HIS A 29 -6.79 -35.96 9.91
CA HIS A 29 -7.28 -34.61 10.20
C HIS A 29 -6.13 -33.62 10.33
N LEU A 30 -6.19 -32.55 9.56
CA LEU A 30 -5.43 -31.32 9.80
C LEU A 30 -6.18 -30.50 10.83
N GLN A 31 -5.55 -30.24 11.99
CA GLN A 31 -6.07 -29.29 12.96
C GLN A 31 -5.43 -27.93 12.72
N LEU A 32 -6.15 -27.02 12.08
CA LEU A 32 -5.71 -25.65 11.85
C LEU A 32 -5.90 -24.83 13.14
N LEU A 33 -4.81 -24.27 13.66
CA LEU A 33 -4.77 -23.56 14.94
C LEU A 33 -4.79 -22.04 14.75
N THR A 34 -4.13 -21.54 13.71
CA THR A 34 -4.07 -20.11 13.39
C THR A 34 -4.27 -19.88 11.90
N LEU A 35 -4.71 -18.68 11.52
CA LEU A 35 -4.79 -18.25 10.13
C LEU A 35 -3.85 -17.06 9.92
N LEU A 36 -2.96 -17.21 8.95
CA LEU A 36 -1.99 -16.20 8.53
C LEU A 36 -2.52 -15.36 7.36
N ARG A 37 -3.30 -15.98 6.46
CA ARG A 37 -3.90 -15.28 5.32
C ARG A 37 -5.22 -15.93 4.91
N VAL A 38 -6.25 -15.11 4.72
CA VAL A 38 -7.57 -15.56 4.26
C VAL A 38 -8.00 -14.79 3.01
N LEU A 39 -8.24 -15.52 1.94
CA LEU A 39 -8.95 -15.08 0.73
C LEU A 39 -10.25 -15.89 0.65
N PRO A 40 -11.38 -15.34 1.14
CA PRO A 40 -12.63 -16.08 1.24
C PRO A 40 -13.04 -16.76 -0.05
N GLY A 41 -13.44 -18.01 0.08
CA GLY A 41 -13.86 -18.84 -1.05
C GLY A 41 -12.78 -19.16 -2.07
N GLN A 42 -11.50 -18.88 -1.77
CA GLN A 42 -10.38 -19.10 -2.68
C GLN A 42 -9.15 -19.75 -2.02
N ARG A 43 -8.67 -19.21 -0.90
CA ARG A 43 -7.41 -19.65 -0.27
C ARG A 43 -7.38 -19.35 1.23
N TYR A 44 -6.96 -20.31 2.04
CA TYR A 44 -6.70 -20.17 3.47
C TYR A 44 -5.29 -20.65 3.75
N VAL A 45 -4.50 -19.85 4.45
CA VAL A 45 -3.13 -20.18 4.85
C VAL A 45 -3.03 -20.03 6.36
N GLY A 46 -2.47 -21.04 7.03
CA GLY A 46 -2.40 -21.06 8.49
C GLY A 46 -1.43 -22.08 9.04
N ALA A 47 -1.13 -21.98 10.34
CA ALA A 47 -0.37 -23.00 11.05
C ALA A 47 -1.33 -24.03 11.68
N GLY A 48 -0.93 -25.29 11.68
CA GLY A 48 -1.73 -26.37 12.24
C GLY A 48 -0.91 -27.60 12.58
N VAL A 49 -1.60 -28.65 13.01
CA VAL A 49 -1.02 -29.96 13.33
C VAL A 49 -1.50 -30.99 12.33
N TRP A 50 -0.55 -31.67 11.67
CA TRP A 50 -0.79 -32.79 10.77
C TRP A 50 -0.03 -34.01 11.28
N ARG A 51 -0.73 -35.09 11.63
CA ARG A 51 -0.15 -36.34 12.15
C ARG A 51 0.86 -36.10 13.30
N GLY A 52 0.54 -35.17 14.21
CA GLY A 52 1.38 -34.81 15.36
C GLY A 52 2.53 -33.83 15.07
N ARG A 53 2.69 -33.38 13.83
CA ARG A 53 3.73 -32.40 13.43
C ARG A 53 3.13 -31.03 13.15
N THR A 54 3.80 -29.97 13.58
CA THR A 54 3.46 -28.59 13.21
C THR A 54 3.74 -28.34 11.73
N VAL A 55 2.75 -27.84 11.00
CA VAL A 55 2.83 -27.58 9.56
C VAL A 55 2.29 -26.20 9.20
N LEU A 56 2.82 -25.64 8.11
CA LEU A 56 2.16 -24.56 7.39
C LEU A 56 1.21 -25.18 6.36
N ALA A 57 -0.09 -24.94 6.50
CA ALA A 57 -1.10 -25.42 5.56
C ALA A 57 -1.49 -24.30 4.58
N LYS A 58 -1.40 -24.57 3.28
CA LYS A 58 -2.00 -23.77 2.21
C LYS A 58 -3.16 -24.55 1.62
N LEU A 59 -4.38 -24.06 1.83
CA LEU A 59 -5.63 -24.70 1.41
C LEU A 59 -6.27 -23.87 0.31
N MET A 60 -6.51 -24.45 -0.85
CA MET A 60 -7.13 -23.81 -2.00
C MET A 60 -8.54 -24.37 -2.18
N VAL A 61 -9.53 -23.50 -2.29
CA VAL A 61 -10.94 -23.87 -2.39
C VAL A 61 -11.64 -23.07 -3.49
N GLY A 62 -12.84 -23.52 -3.86
CA GLY A 62 -13.65 -22.87 -4.90
C GLY A 62 -13.18 -23.17 -6.32
N SER A 63 -13.76 -22.46 -7.29
CA SER A 63 -13.66 -22.81 -8.73
C SER A 63 -12.25 -22.75 -9.33
N LYS A 64 -11.31 -22.08 -8.67
CA LYS A 64 -9.90 -21.96 -9.10
C LYS A 64 -8.95 -22.86 -8.30
N ALA A 65 -9.46 -23.70 -7.41
CA ALA A 65 -8.65 -24.47 -6.47
C ALA A 65 -7.60 -25.34 -7.18
N ALA A 66 -8.02 -26.20 -8.11
CA ALA A 66 -7.13 -27.10 -8.84
C ALA A 66 -6.00 -26.34 -9.56
N ARG A 67 -6.35 -25.27 -10.29
CA ARG A 67 -5.34 -24.45 -11.00
C ARG A 67 -4.36 -23.78 -10.04
N ASN A 68 -4.83 -23.24 -8.91
CA ASN A 68 -3.97 -22.58 -7.94
C ASN A 68 -3.09 -23.61 -7.20
N PHE A 69 -3.63 -24.79 -6.90
CA PHE A 69 -2.90 -25.93 -6.36
C PHE A 69 -1.75 -26.35 -7.27
N GLU A 70 -2.04 -26.63 -8.55
CA GLU A 70 -1.03 -27.07 -9.52
C GLU A 70 0.09 -26.04 -9.70
N ARG A 71 -0.27 -24.74 -9.73
CA ARG A 71 0.73 -23.66 -9.79
C ARG A 71 1.64 -23.65 -8.57
N GLU A 72 1.08 -23.75 -7.36
CA GLU A 72 1.86 -23.77 -6.12
C GLU A 72 2.79 -24.99 -6.06
N LEU A 73 2.25 -26.17 -6.39
CA LEU A 73 2.97 -27.45 -6.37
C LEU A 73 4.11 -27.47 -7.38
N THR A 74 3.84 -27.04 -8.61
CA THR A 74 4.86 -26.96 -9.67
C THR A 74 5.97 -26.00 -9.26
N GLY A 75 5.63 -24.82 -8.74
CA GLY A 75 6.61 -23.83 -8.35
C GLY A 75 7.53 -24.29 -7.22
N VAL A 76 6.98 -24.94 -6.18
CA VAL A 76 7.83 -25.42 -5.08
C VAL A 76 8.70 -26.61 -5.49
N ARG A 77 8.20 -27.49 -6.38
CA ARG A 77 9.02 -28.57 -6.96
C ARG A 77 10.19 -28.03 -7.75
N VAL A 78 9.97 -27.00 -8.58
CA VAL A 78 11.04 -26.30 -9.30
C VAL A 78 12.09 -25.74 -8.35
N LEU A 79 11.68 -25.07 -7.27
CA LEU A 79 12.62 -24.53 -6.28
C LEU A 79 13.51 -25.66 -5.70
N ALA A 80 12.89 -26.76 -5.26
CA ALA A 80 13.59 -27.89 -4.69
C ALA A 80 14.53 -28.59 -5.70
N GLU A 81 14.05 -28.85 -6.92
CA GLU A 81 14.82 -29.50 -8.00
C GLU A 81 16.02 -28.67 -8.45
N GLN A 82 15.92 -27.34 -8.40
CA GLN A 82 17.03 -26.42 -8.69
C GLN A 82 17.99 -26.21 -7.51
N GLY A 83 17.75 -26.88 -6.37
CA GLY A 83 18.56 -26.76 -5.16
C GLY A 83 18.42 -25.40 -4.47
N LEU A 84 17.33 -24.67 -4.73
CA LEU A 84 17.02 -23.43 -4.03
C LEU A 84 16.46 -23.76 -2.64
N THR A 85 16.86 -23.00 -1.63
CA THR A 85 16.39 -23.22 -0.26
C THR A 85 14.92 -22.82 -0.15
N THR A 86 14.04 -23.78 0.11
CA THR A 86 12.59 -23.60 0.25
C THR A 86 12.07 -24.58 1.31
N PRO A 87 10.97 -24.30 2.04
CA PRO A 87 10.44 -25.22 3.04
C PRO A 87 10.08 -26.57 2.43
N LEU A 88 10.40 -27.65 3.15
CA LEU A 88 10.06 -29.01 2.75
C LEU A 88 8.54 -29.18 2.59
N LEU A 89 8.11 -29.60 1.40
CA LEU A 89 6.74 -30.06 1.16
C LEU A 89 6.56 -31.44 1.80
N LEU A 90 5.69 -31.53 2.81
CA LEU A 90 5.46 -32.74 3.60
C LEU A 90 4.34 -33.60 3.03
N ALA A 91 3.28 -32.95 2.54
CA ALA A 91 2.15 -33.61 1.91
C ALA A 91 1.44 -32.62 0.98
N ASP A 92 0.86 -33.15 -0.08
CA ASP A 92 0.00 -32.42 -0.99
C ASP A 92 -1.15 -33.32 -1.46
N GLY A 93 -2.21 -32.69 -1.97
CA GLY A 93 -3.26 -33.42 -2.64
C GLY A 93 -4.36 -32.52 -3.17
N LEU A 94 -5.14 -33.10 -4.07
CA LEU A 94 -6.25 -32.45 -4.76
C LEU A 94 -7.45 -33.38 -4.76
N GLN A 95 -8.58 -32.88 -4.24
CA GLN A 95 -9.85 -33.59 -4.24
C GLN A 95 -10.83 -32.90 -5.19
N GLU A 96 -11.26 -33.62 -6.22
CA GLU A 96 -12.21 -33.12 -7.21
C GLU A 96 -13.51 -32.67 -6.53
N GLY A 97 -14.02 -31.50 -6.92
CA GLY A 97 -15.22 -30.89 -6.34
C GLY A 97 -15.02 -30.24 -4.96
N GLU A 98 -13.87 -30.44 -4.30
CA GLU A 98 -13.60 -29.85 -2.98
C GLU A 98 -12.49 -28.79 -3.00
N GLY A 99 -11.26 -29.18 -3.34
CA GLY A 99 -10.11 -28.28 -3.25
C GLY A 99 -8.78 -29.01 -3.17
N GLY A 100 -7.70 -28.25 -3.03
CA GLY A 100 -6.34 -28.79 -2.90
C GLY A 100 -5.62 -28.25 -1.67
N TRP A 101 -4.61 -28.98 -1.20
CA TRP A 101 -3.80 -28.62 -0.03
C TRP A 101 -2.32 -28.85 -0.29
N LEU A 102 -1.49 -27.97 0.24
CA LEU A 102 -0.05 -28.21 0.40
C LEU A 102 0.30 -27.97 1.87
N LEU A 103 0.96 -28.95 2.47
CA LEU A 103 1.43 -28.92 3.85
C LEU A 103 2.95 -28.84 3.82
N PHE A 104 3.50 -27.74 4.31
CA PHE A 104 4.94 -27.53 4.41
C PHE A 104 5.41 -27.74 5.84
N GLU A 105 6.70 -28.03 6.01
CA GLU A 105 7.32 -27.84 7.31
C GLU A 105 7.09 -26.42 7.80
N PHE A 106 6.77 -26.30 9.08
CA PHE A 106 6.60 -25.00 9.69
C PHE A 106 7.97 -24.47 10.12
N LEU A 107 8.39 -23.34 9.58
CA LEU A 107 9.64 -22.69 9.97
C LEU A 107 9.41 -21.88 11.26
N GLU A 108 9.59 -22.52 12.42
CA GLU A 108 9.47 -21.88 13.72
C GLU A 108 10.45 -20.71 13.88
N HIS A 109 9.97 -19.58 14.37
CA HIS A 109 10.76 -18.35 14.57
C HIS A 109 11.45 -17.82 13.30
N ALA A 110 10.95 -18.17 12.12
CA ALA A 110 11.39 -17.54 10.89
C ALA A 110 10.89 -16.09 10.80
N GLU A 111 11.76 -15.21 10.35
CA GLU A 111 11.48 -13.79 10.16
C GLU A 111 11.50 -13.48 8.67
N SER A 112 10.49 -12.79 8.13
CA SER A 112 10.56 -12.36 6.73
C SER A 112 11.56 -11.23 6.56
N LEU A 113 12.20 -11.11 5.39
CA LEU A 113 13.01 -9.92 5.12
C LEU A 113 12.16 -8.64 5.08
N GLY A 114 10.84 -8.75 4.90
CA GLY A 114 9.93 -7.61 5.01
C GLY A 114 9.77 -7.13 6.45
N ASP A 115 9.70 -8.05 7.41
CA ASP A 115 9.70 -7.74 8.84
C ASP A 115 11.03 -7.12 9.26
N ALA A 116 12.14 -7.71 8.80
CA ALA A 116 13.48 -7.18 9.03
C ALA A 116 13.64 -5.77 8.42
N TRP A 117 13.11 -5.52 7.22
CA TRP A 117 13.11 -4.20 6.59
C TRP A 117 12.33 -3.18 7.42
N ARG A 118 11.12 -3.52 7.87
CA ARG A 118 10.29 -2.61 8.68
C ARG A 118 10.96 -2.17 9.98
N ALA A 119 11.82 -3.00 10.55
CA ALA A 119 12.58 -2.64 11.75
C ALA A 119 13.67 -1.58 11.51
N VAL A 120 14.12 -1.42 10.25
CA VAL A 120 15.22 -0.53 9.85
C VAL A 120 14.81 0.53 8.83
N GLU A 121 13.55 0.54 8.40
CA GLU A 121 13.02 1.41 7.34
C GLU A 121 13.15 2.90 7.68
N ASP A 122 12.99 3.26 8.95
CA ASP A 122 13.08 4.63 9.44
C ASP A 122 14.52 5.10 9.74
N LEU A 123 15.53 4.23 9.56
CA LEU A 123 16.94 4.63 9.67
C LEU A 123 17.35 5.57 8.51
N PRO A 124 18.44 6.34 8.67
CA PRO A 124 19.02 7.11 7.58
C PRO A 124 19.19 6.26 6.32
N VAL A 125 18.92 6.85 5.16
CA VAL A 125 18.99 6.16 3.87
C VAL A 125 20.36 5.53 3.69
N LEU A 126 20.39 4.24 3.35
CA LEU A 126 21.59 3.41 3.23
C LEU A 126 22.34 3.13 4.54
N ALA A 127 21.69 3.20 5.70
CA ALA A 127 22.27 2.63 6.92
C ALA A 127 22.73 1.17 6.71
N ASP A 128 23.81 0.75 7.38
CA ASP A 128 24.41 -0.58 7.22
C ASP A 128 23.38 -1.71 7.40
N GLU A 129 22.43 -1.53 8.32
CA GLU A 129 21.36 -2.47 8.58
C GLU A 129 20.34 -2.56 7.43
N GLN A 130 20.04 -1.43 6.77
CA GLN A 130 19.22 -1.42 5.55
C GLN A 130 19.93 -2.18 4.43
N GLN A 131 21.23 -1.89 4.22
CA GLN A 131 22.03 -2.55 3.19
C GLN A 131 22.11 -4.05 3.44
N ALA A 132 22.28 -4.50 4.69
CA ALA A 132 22.35 -5.92 5.04
C ALA A 132 21.08 -6.70 4.68
N VAL A 133 19.90 -6.10 4.84
CA VAL A 133 18.62 -6.72 4.44
C VAL A 133 18.52 -6.82 2.92
N LEU A 134 18.85 -5.73 2.22
CA LEU A 134 18.76 -5.68 0.75
C LEU A 134 19.80 -6.58 0.07
N ALA A 135 21.01 -6.69 0.64
CA ALA A 135 22.05 -7.60 0.17
C ALA A 135 21.56 -9.04 0.20
N GLN A 136 21.03 -9.51 1.33
CA GLN A 136 20.45 -10.86 1.45
C GLN A 136 19.36 -11.12 0.40
N ALA A 137 18.48 -10.15 0.17
CA ALA A 137 17.44 -10.28 -0.84
C ALA A 137 18.01 -10.38 -2.26
N LEU A 138 18.93 -9.48 -2.63
CA LEU A 138 19.56 -9.43 -3.95
C LEU A 138 20.41 -10.66 -4.24
N GLU A 139 21.11 -11.20 -3.23
CA GLU A 139 21.84 -12.46 -3.35
C GLU A 139 20.89 -13.65 -3.61
N ALA A 140 19.76 -13.73 -2.91
CA ALA A 140 18.76 -14.77 -3.15
C ALA A 140 18.17 -14.67 -4.57
N ILE A 141 17.84 -13.45 -5.00
CA ILE A 141 17.34 -13.18 -6.36
C ILE A 141 18.38 -13.58 -7.40
N ALA A 142 19.64 -13.21 -7.21
CA ALA A 142 20.75 -13.58 -8.09
C ALA A 142 20.88 -15.11 -8.24
N ARG A 143 20.79 -15.86 -7.14
CA ARG A 143 20.83 -17.34 -7.15
C ARG A 143 19.65 -17.95 -7.90
N MET A 144 18.44 -17.42 -7.72
CA MET A 144 17.28 -17.87 -8.51
C MET A 144 17.49 -17.63 -10.00
N HIS A 145 17.95 -16.42 -10.35
CA HIS A 145 18.19 -16.03 -11.74
C HIS A 145 19.26 -16.88 -12.43
N LEU A 146 20.33 -17.27 -11.72
CA LEU A 146 21.35 -18.20 -12.24
C LEU A 146 20.78 -19.59 -12.58
N LYS A 147 19.68 -19.99 -11.96
CA LYS A 147 18.98 -21.26 -12.22
C LYS A 147 17.85 -21.14 -13.24
N GLY A 148 17.67 -19.95 -13.83
CA GLY A 148 16.60 -19.71 -14.80
C GLY A 148 15.23 -19.58 -14.16
N VAL A 149 15.19 -19.32 -12.85
CA VAL A 149 13.99 -19.22 -12.02
C VAL A 149 13.79 -17.79 -11.57
N TRP A 150 12.55 -17.30 -11.56
CA TRP A 150 12.20 -16.03 -10.93
C TRP A 150 10.82 -16.12 -10.26
N GLN A 151 10.53 -15.14 -9.42
CA GLN A 151 9.20 -14.98 -8.82
C GLN A 151 8.47 -13.79 -9.46
N GLN A 152 7.25 -14.00 -9.97
CA GLN A 152 6.46 -12.94 -10.61
C GLN A 152 6.09 -11.82 -9.64
N ASP A 153 5.71 -12.18 -8.42
CA ASP A 153 5.41 -11.27 -7.32
C ASP A 153 6.58 -11.31 -6.32
N LEU A 154 7.77 -11.03 -6.83
CA LEU A 154 8.98 -10.97 -6.01
C LEU A 154 8.79 -9.89 -4.96
N HIS A 155 8.94 -10.19 -3.67
CA HIS A 155 8.84 -9.20 -2.58
C HIS A 155 9.58 -9.70 -1.33
N LEU A 156 9.95 -8.79 -0.41
CA LEU A 156 10.75 -9.15 0.77
C LEU A 156 10.05 -10.17 1.68
N ASP A 157 8.71 -10.16 1.74
CA ASP A 157 7.97 -11.16 2.53
C ASP A 157 8.03 -12.59 1.98
N ASN A 158 8.51 -12.79 0.74
CA ASN A 158 8.69 -14.12 0.16
C ASN A 158 10.07 -14.73 0.49
N LEU A 159 10.87 -14.04 1.27
CA LEU A 159 12.20 -14.46 1.71
C LEU A 159 12.19 -14.57 3.24
N LEU A 160 12.21 -15.80 3.76
CA LEU A 160 12.18 -16.08 5.20
C LEU A 160 13.56 -16.44 5.72
N ARG A 161 14.05 -15.71 6.71
CA ARG A 161 15.30 -15.97 7.39
C ARG A 161 15.07 -16.86 8.61
N GLN A 162 15.81 -17.96 8.69
CA GLN A 162 15.81 -18.85 9.87
C GLN A 162 17.19 -19.49 10.02
N ASN A 163 17.77 -19.45 11.23
CA ASN A 163 19.04 -20.11 11.55
C ASN A 163 20.19 -19.80 10.55
N GLY A 164 20.29 -18.54 10.12
CA GLY A 164 21.31 -18.11 9.14
C GLY A 164 21.07 -18.55 7.70
N LYS A 165 19.92 -19.18 7.39
CA LYS A 165 19.51 -19.56 6.04
C LYS A 165 18.34 -18.69 5.58
N LEU A 166 18.28 -18.46 4.27
CA LEU A 166 17.20 -17.73 3.62
C LEU A 166 16.37 -18.68 2.75
N PHE A 167 15.09 -18.77 3.05
CA PHE A 167 14.12 -19.64 2.39
C PHE A 167 13.25 -18.83 1.43
N VAL A 168 13.14 -19.27 0.19
CA VAL A 168 12.19 -18.75 -0.78
C VAL A 168 10.85 -19.46 -0.60
N ILE A 169 9.77 -18.68 -0.45
CA ILE A 169 8.41 -19.19 -0.28
C ILE A 169 7.48 -18.70 -1.41
N ASP A 170 6.24 -19.19 -1.40
CA ASP A 170 5.18 -18.90 -2.37
C ASP A 170 5.47 -19.44 -3.79
N GLY A 171 5.20 -20.74 -3.94
CA GLY A 171 5.40 -21.48 -5.19
C GLY A 171 4.51 -20.97 -6.33
N GLY A 172 3.32 -20.44 -6.03
CA GLY A 172 2.36 -20.02 -7.05
C GLY A 172 2.83 -18.87 -7.93
N GLY A 173 3.83 -18.11 -7.45
CA GLY A 173 4.50 -17.03 -8.18
C GLY A 173 5.78 -17.45 -8.91
N ILE A 174 6.27 -18.67 -8.74
CA ILE A 174 7.52 -19.14 -9.36
C ILE A 174 7.32 -19.39 -10.84
N CYS A 175 8.29 -18.96 -11.64
CA CYS A 175 8.34 -19.13 -13.08
C CYS A 175 9.74 -19.54 -13.52
N VAL A 176 9.80 -20.19 -14.66
CA VAL A 176 11.03 -20.73 -15.25
C VAL A 176 11.11 -20.30 -16.70
N GLU A 177 12.30 -19.88 -17.13
CA GLU A 177 12.58 -19.64 -18.54
C GLU A 177 13.16 -20.94 -19.11
N THR A 178 14.37 -21.28 -18.66
CA THR A 178 15.01 -22.56 -18.93
C THR A 178 15.69 -23.03 -17.63
N ALA A 179 15.21 -24.14 -17.07
CA ALA A 179 15.68 -24.65 -15.79
C ALA A 179 17.18 -24.99 -15.82
N GLY A 180 17.92 -24.54 -14.81
CA GLY A 180 19.34 -24.82 -14.66
C GLY A 180 20.27 -23.91 -15.48
N THR A 181 19.72 -23.02 -16.30
CA THR A 181 20.50 -22.03 -17.07
C THR A 181 20.15 -20.61 -16.63
N PRO A 182 21.12 -19.67 -16.59
CA PRO A 182 20.82 -18.28 -16.23
C PRO A 182 19.71 -17.66 -17.08
N LEU A 183 18.88 -16.84 -16.44
CA LEU A 183 17.85 -16.06 -17.12
C LEU A 183 18.44 -15.15 -18.19
N SER A 184 17.65 -14.88 -19.23
CA SER A 184 17.94 -13.84 -20.21
C SER A 184 18.07 -12.47 -19.52
N ARG A 185 18.98 -11.62 -20.04
CA ARG A 185 19.20 -10.26 -19.52
C ARG A 185 17.90 -9.47 -19.40
N GLN A 186 17.02 -9.59 -20.39
CA GLN A 186 15.73 -8.91 -20.37
C GLN A 186 14.87 -9.35 -19.18
N LYS A 187 14.81 -10.65 -18.89
CA LYS A 187 14.05 -11.17 -17.76
C LYS A 187 14.63 -10.72 -16.42
N VAL A 188 15.96 -10.67 -16.31
CA VAL A 188 16.66 -10.13 -15.12
C VAL A 188 16.26 -8.68 -14.87
N LEU A 189 16.31 -7.82 -15.89
CA LEU A 189 15.92 -6.41 -15.77
C LEU A 189 14.45 -6.25 -15.38
N GLU A 190 13.55 -7.04 -15.98
CA GLU A 190 12.13 -7.04 -15.65
C GLU A 190 11.89 -7.44 -14.19
N ASN A 191 12.54 -8.49 -13.70
CA ASN A 191 12.29 -9.00 -12.35
C ASN A 191 12.97 -8.17 -11.25
N LEU A 192 14.21 -7.69 -11.48
CA LEU A 192 14.82 -6.69 -10.60
C LEU A 192 13.99 -5.39 -10.58
N GLY A 193 13.39 -5.01 -11.71
CA GLY A 193 12.43 -3.91 -11.76
C GLY A 193 11.24 -4.11 -10.82
N VAL A 194 10.72 -5.33 -10.69
CA VAL A 194 9.67 -5.67 -9.71
C VAL A 194 10.16 -5.53 -8.28
N PHE A 195 11.38 -6.00 -7.98
CA PHE A 195 11.98 -5.88 -6.65
C PHE A 195 12.18 -4.42 -6.23
N PHE A 196 12.96 -3.65 -7.00
CA PHE A 196 13.28 -2.27 -6.65
C PHE A 196 12.06 -1.34 -6.65
N ALA A 197 11.02 -1.66 -7.44
CA ALA A 197 9.76 -0.93 -7.41
C ALA A 197 9.01 -1.01 -6.08
N GLN A 198 9.40 -1.91 -5.17
CA GLN A 198 8.80 -2.06 -3.85
C GLN A 198 9.49 -1.30 -2.75
N LEU A 199 10.77 -0.99 -2.95
CA LEU A 199 11.53 -0.24 -1.99
C LEU A 199 11.09 1.23 -1.98
N PRO A 200 11.24 1.92 -0.84
CA PRO A 200 11.05 3.35 -0.74
C PRO A 200 11.74 4.12 -1.88
N LYS A 201 11.06 5.13 -2.43
CA LYS A 201 11.54 5.83 -3.63
C LYS A 201 12.80 6.66 -3.40
N ASN A 202 13.07 7.07 -2.16
CA ASN A 202 14.31 7.71 -1.75
C ASN A 202 15.56 6.82 -1.92
N LEU A 203 15.41 5.50 -2.09
CA LEU A 203 16.52 4.59 -2.43
C LEU A 203 16.85 4.55 -3.92
N GLU A 204 16.03 5.15 -4.79
CA GLU A 204 16.25 5.14 -6.24
C GLU A 204 17.64 5.66 -6.68
N PRO A 205 18.17 6.76 -6.12
CA PRO A 205 19.52 7.24 -6.45
C PRO A 205 20.63 6.24 -6.14
N PHE A 206 20.35 5.26 -5.27
CA PHE A 206 21.31 4.28 -4.77
C PHE A 206 21.11 2.89 -5.38
N ILE A 207 20.22 2.74 -6.37
CA ILE A 207 19.97 1.44 -7.02
C ILE A 207 21.25 0.86 -7.62
N GLU A 208 22.12 1.70 -8.20
CA GLU A 208 23.39 1.24 -8.78
C GLU A 208 24.33 0.64 -7.72
N GLU A 209 24.46 1.31 -6.58
CA GLU A 209 25.25 0.85 -5.43
C GLU A 209 24.70 -0.47 -4.88
N LEU A 210 23.39 -0.54 -4.65
CA LEU A 210 22.73 -1.75 -4.16
C LEU A 210 22.86 -2.92 -5.13
N LEU A 211 22.84 -2.65 -6.44
CA LEU A 211 22.95 -3.68 -7.48
C LEU A 211 24.28 -4.45 -7.42
N VAL A 212 25.31 -3.91 -6.79
CA VAL A 212 26.59 -4.61 -6.56
C VAL A 212 26.37 -5.94 -5.84
N HIS A 213 25.47 -6.02 -4.85
CA HIS A 213 25.18 -7.26 -4.14
C HIS A 213 24.62 -8.36 -5.06
N TYR A 214 23.80 -7.96 -6.04
CA TYR A 214 23.33 -8.88 -7.07
C TYR A 214 24.47 -9.33 -7.98
N LEU A 215 25.26 -8.39 -8.48
CA LEU A 215 26.31 -8.63 -9.47
C LEU A 215 27.46 -9.49 -8.93
N LEU A 216 27.78 -9.37 -7.63
CA LEU A 216 28.75 -10.22 -6.96
C LEU A 216 28.32 -11.70 -6.94
N SER A 217 27.02 -11.95 -6.90
CA SER A 217 26.45 -13.30 -6.94
C SER A 217 26.12 -13.77 -8.36
N ASN A 218 25.81 -12.84 -9.29
CA ASN A 218 25.44 -13.13 -10.67
C ASN A 218 25.94 -12.04 -11.62
N GLY A 219 27.15 -12.26 -12.16
CA GLY A 219 27.81 -11.40 -13.14
C GLY A 219 27.58 -11.81 -14.60
N GLU A 220 26.61 -12.67 -14.90
CA GLU A 220 26.39 -13.23 -16.25
C GLU A 220 26.08 -12.14 -17.30
N HIS A 221 25.42 -11.05 -16.87
CA HIS A 221 25.01 -9.97 -17.75
C HIS A 221 25.52 -8.62 -17.27
N ALA A 222 25.99 -7.79 -18.19
CA ALA A 222 26.03 -6.36 -17.97
C ALA A 222 24.60 -5.82 -17.92
N LEU A 223 24.23 -5.14 -16.84
CA LEU A 223 22.89 -4.60 -16.60
C LEU A 223 22.88 -3.08 -16.83
N PRO A 224 22.28 -2.57 -17.92
CA PRO A 224 22.19 -1.13 -18.15
C PRO A 224 21.27 -0.48 -17.12
N LEU A 225 21.83 0.40 -16.27
CA LEU A 225 21.10 1.06 -15.19
C LEU A 225 19.84 1.80 -15.70
N GLU A 226 19.95 2.53 -16.81
CA GLU A 226 18.81 3.24 -17.39
C GLU A 226 17.65 2.30 -17.78
N ALA A 227 17.96 1.10 -18.27
CA ALA A 227 16.93 0.12 -18.63
C ALA A 227 16.25 -0.43 -17.36
N LEU A 228 17.03 -0.70 -16.31
CA LEU A 228 16.51 -1.12 -15.01
C LEU A 228 15.58 -0.05 -14.42
N LEU A 229 16.02 1.21 -14.35
CA LEU A 229 15.22 2.32 -13.83
C LEU A 229 13.91 2.52 -14.60
N LYS A 230 13.91 2.33 -15.93
CA LYS A 230 12.67 2.32 -16.73
C LYS A 230 11.71 1.21 -16.33
N HIS A 231 12.21 0.00 -16.03
CA HIS A 231 11.38 -1.08 -15.52
C HIS A 231 10.83 -0.78 -14.11
N VAL A 232 11.66 -0.21 -13.23
CA VAL A 232 11.25 0.21 -11.88
C VAL A 232 10.08 1.20 -11.94
N GLU A 233 10.21 2.28 -12.71
CA GLU A 233 9.16 3.29 -12.83
C GLU A 233 7.88 2.74 -13.49
N LYS A 234 8.02 1.85 -14.49
CA LYS A 234 6.87 1.16 -15.09
C LYS A 234 6.12 0.33 -14.05
N VAL A 235 6.83 -0.43 -13.22
CA VAL A 235 6.20 -1.27 -12.19
C VAL A 235 5.60 -0.41 -11.08
N ARG A 236 6.27 0.65 -10.61
CA ARG A 236 5.71 1.59 -9.62
C ARG A 236 4.41 2.22 -10.10
N ALA A 237 4.36 2.69 -11.34
CA ALA A 237 3.15 3.25 -11.92
C ALA A 237 2.03 2.20 -12.00
N TRP A 238 2.35 0.96 -12.34
CA TRP A 238 1.37 -0.13 -12.33
C TRP A 238 0.86 -0.43 -10.91
N ARG A 239 1.76 -0.56 -9.91
CA ARG A 239 1.40 -0.83 -8.51
C ARG A 239 0.49 0.25 -7.94
N LEU A 240 0.78 1.52 -8.22
CA LEU A 240 -0.08 2.63 -7.79
C LEU A 240 -1.48 2.51 -8.40
N ASN A 241 -1.58 2.24 -9.70
CA ASN A 241 -2.89 2.09 -10.34
C ASN A 241 -3.66 0.87 -9.82
N ASP A 242 -2.99 -0.28 -9.66
CA ASP A 242 -3.59 -1.49 -9.07
C ASP A 242 -4.09 -1.25 -7.63
N PHE A 243 -3.31 -0.52 -6.81
CA PHE A 243 -3.74 -0.10 -5.48
C PHE A 243 -4.96 0.83 -5.55
N LEU A 244 -4.95 1.83 -6.43
CA LEU A 244 -6.06 2.78 -6.56
C LEU A 244 -7.34 2.15 -7.13
N ASP A 245 -7.24 1.07 -7.89
CA ASP A 245 -8.41 0.29 -8.29
C ASP A 245 -9.03 -0.46 -7.11
N LYS A 246 -8.21 -0.89 -6.13
CA LYS A 246 -8.67 -1.56 -4.90
C LYS A 246 -9.44 -0.65 -3.96
N VAL A 247 -9.18 0.67 -3.93
CA VAL A 247 -9.85 1.60 -3.00
C VAL A 247 -11.37 1.69 -3.21
N GLY A 248 -11.87 1.19 -4.34
CA GLY A 248 -13.30 1.12 -4.69
C GLY A 248 -13.86 -0.29 -4.80
N ARG A 249 -13.14 -1.31 -4.32
CA ARG A 249 -13.50 -2.72 -4.44
C ARG A 249 -13.40 -3.44 -3.10
N ASP A 250 -14.35 -4.34 -2.83
CA ASP A 250 -14.25 -5.24 -1.68
C ASP A 250 -13.02 -6.15 -1.80
N CYS A 251 -12.06 -5.97 -0.89
CA CYS A 251 -10.81 -6.72 -0.85
C CYS A 251 -10.23 -6.78 0.58
N SER A 252 -9.03 -7.36 0.76
CA SER A 252 -8.40 -7.43 2.08
C SER A 252 -8.13 -6.05 2.71
N LEU A 253 -7.91 -5.01 1.89
CA LEU A 253 -7.59 -3.67 2.36
C LEU A 253 -8.83 -2.79 2.60
N PHE A 254 -9.91 -3.02 1.85
CA PHE A 254 -11.09 -2.16 1.86
C PHE A 254 -12.38 -2.99 1.91
N SER A 255 -13.28 -2.63 2.82
CA SER A 255 -14.69 -3.03 2.79
C SER A 255 -15.46 -2.09 1.90
N VAL A 256 -16.09 -2.62 0.86
CA VAL A 256 -16.84 -1.78 -0.09
C VAL A 256 -18.21 -2.37 -0.37
N GLN A 257 -19.23 -1.58 -0.08
CA GLN A 257 -20.62 -1.87 -0.41
C GLN A 257 -21.10 -0.91 -1.48
N ARG A 258 -21.67 -1.45 -2.57
CA ARG A 258 -22.19 -0.67 -3.69
C ARG A 258 -23.63 -1.05 -3.97
N GLY A 259 -24.53 -0.09 -3.81
CA GLY A 259 -25.94 -0.24 -4.12
C GLY A 259 -26.55 0.99 -4.80
N ALA A 260 -27.84 0.87 -5.12
CA ALA A 260 -28.62 1.94 -5.72
C ALA A 260 -28.86 3.12 -4.76
N MET A 261 -28.79 2.89 -3.44
CA MET A 261 -29.05 3.90 -2.41
C MET A 261 -27.78 4.44 -1.74
N ALA A 262 -26.65 3.73 -1.86
CA ALA A 262 -25.39 4.19 -1.30
C ALA A 262 -24.19 3.54 -1.99
N PHE A 263 -23.05 4.22 -1.89
CA PHE A 263 -21.75 3.59 -2.01
C PHE A 263 -20.95 3.92 -0.76
N GLN A 264 -20.39 2.87 -0.19
CA GLN A 264 -19.62 2.95 1.03
C GLN A 264 -18.29 2.27 0.81
N ALA A 265 -17.21 2.94 1.16
CA ALA A 265 -15.87 2.37 1.20
C ALA A 265 -15.25 2.67 2.55
N VAL A 266 -14.75 1.65 3.23
CA VAL A 266 -14.10 1.76 4.54
C VAL A 266 -12.80 1.00 4.48
N ARG A 267 -11.76 1.51 5.12
CA ARG A 267 -10.56 0.72 5.38
C ARG A 267 -10.95 -0.53 6.18
N ARG A 268 -10.50 -1.71 5.76
CA ARG A 268 -10.98 -2.97 6.35
C ARG A 268 -10.74 -3.06 7.86
N GLU A 269 -9.56 -2.65 8.31
CA GLU A 269 -9.20 -2.60 9.74
C GLU A 269 -10.00 -1.56 10.55
N GLU A 270 -10.70 -0.64 9.89
CA GLU A 270 -11.49 0.44 10.50
C GLU A 270 -13.01 0.18 10.35
N GLU A 271 -13.41 -0.97 9.80
CA GLU A 271 -14.81 -1.25 9.43
C GLU A 271 -15.75 -1.12 10.63
N ASP A 272 -15.46 -1.83 11.72
CA ASP A 272 -16.28 -1.83 12.93
C ASP A 272 -16.38 -0.45 13.58
N ALA A 273 -15.27 0.31 13.56
CA ALA A 273 -15.22 1.65 14.15
C ALA A 273 -15.95 2.70 13.31
N MET A 274 -15.87 2.62 11.98
CA MET A 274 -16.36 3.68 11.09
C MET A 274 -17.80 3.48 10.62
N LEU A 275 -18.34 2.25 10.66
CA LEU A 275 -19.74 2.01 10.29
C LEU A 275 -20.73 2.85 11.13
N PRO A 276 -20.63 2.89 12.48
CA PRO A 276 -21.48 3.74 13.32
C PRO A 276 -21.28 5.24 13.04
N VAL A 277 -20.04 5.66 12.79
CA VAL A 277 -19.69 7.06 12.47
C VAL A 277 -20.39 7.51 11.19
N LEU A 278 -20.32 6.69 10.13
CA LEU A 278 -20.97 7.00 8.86
C LEU A 278 -22.50 7.05 9.00
N ALA A 279 -23.09 6.13 9.76
CA ALA A 279 -24.54 6.10 10.01
C ALA A 279 -25.05 7.36 10.73
N ARG A 280 -24.20 7.97 11.58
CA ARG A 280 -24.53 9.15 12.41
C ARG A 280 -23.88 10.44 11.91
N ALA A 281 -23.31 10.46 10.71
CA ALA A 281 -22.40 11.53 10.27
C ALA A 281 -23.01 12.95 10.33
N ASP A 282 -24.29 13.13 10.00
CA ASP A 282 -24.94 14.44 10.13
C ASP A 282 -25.10 14.85 11.60
N ALA A 283 -25.61 13.96 12.46
CA ALA A 283 -25.78 14.25 13.88
C ALA A 283 -24.45 14.56 14.58
N LEU A 284 -23.38 13.85 14.20
CA LEU A 284 -22.03 14.11 14.70
C LEU A 284 -21.50 15.47 14.24
N LEU A 285 -21.76 15.86 12.99
CA LEU A 285 -21.39 17.19 12.49
C LEU A 285 -22.14 18.32 13.20
N ASP A 286 -23.42 18.11 13.52
CA ASP A 286 -24.24 19.11 14.21
C ASP A 286 -23.84 19.28 15.69
N GLN A 287 -23.31 18.23 16.31
CA GLN A 287 -22.83 18.23 17.71
C GLN A 287 -21.35 18.64 17.84
N GLY A 288 -20.56 18.44 16.79
CA GLY A 288 -19.12 18.66 16.79
C GLY A 288 -18.69 20.11 16.64
N HIS A 289 -17.38 20.33 16.69
CA HIS A 289 -16.80 21.65 16.40
C HIS A 289 -16.73 21.88 14.89
N LEU A 290 -17.55 22.80 14.39
CA LEU A 290 -17.61 23.14 12.97
C LEU A 290 -16.50 24.12 12.56
N TYR A 291 -15.56 23.67 11.73
CA TYR A 291 -14.54 24.53 11.14
C TYR A 291 -15.07 25.35 9.97
N LYS A 292 -15.98 24.77 9.18
CA LYS A 292 -16.53 25.42 7.99
C LYS A 292 -17.97 25.02 7.77
N THR A 293 -18.85 26.01 7.71
CA THR A 293 -20.23 25.87 7.25
C THR A 293 -20.42 26.68 5.98
N GLY A 294 -20.37 26.03 4.82
CA GLY A 294 -20.65 26.69 3.55
C GLY A 294 -21.61 25.88 2.69
N GLY A 295 -22.33 26.53 1.78
CA GLY A 295 -23.28 25.84 0.90
C GLY A 295 -22.65 24.76 0.01
N ALA A 296 -21.32 24.72 -0.12
CA ALA A 296 -20.60 23.69 -0.89
C ALA A 296 -20.13 22.50 -0.04
N ALA A 297 -19.74 22.72 1.21
CA ALA A 297 -19.23 21.68 2.09
C ALA A 297 -19.31 22.12 3.56
N SER A 298 -19.51 21.15 4.44
CA SER A 298 -19.39 21.29 5.89
C SER A 298 -18.20 20.48 6.38
N VAL A 299 -17.38 21.04 7.26
CA VAL A 299 -16.24 20.33 7.88
C VAL A 299 -16.36 20.48 9.38
N GLY A 300 -16.31 19.38 10.11
CA GLY A 300 -16.35 19.38 11.57
C GLY A 300 -15.37 18.39 12.19
N LYS A 301 -14.80 18.78 13.33
CA LYS A 301 -14.09 17.89 14.25
C LYS A 301 -15.11 17.24 15.17
N VAL A 302 -15.03 15.93 15.30
CA VAL A 302 -15.92 15.13 16.15
C VAL A 302 -15.09 14.20 17.01
N GLU A 303 -15.60 13.86 18.18
CA GLU A 303 -15.01 12.85 19.07
C GLU A 303 -15.97 11.66 19.14
N VAL A 304 -15.47 10.46 18.82
CA VAL A 304 -16.25 9.22 18.88
C VAL A 304 -15.40 8.19 19.61
N ASP A 305 -15.91 7.65 20.71
CA ASP A 305 -15.22 6.66 21.54
C ASP A 305 -13.79 7.09 21.94
N GLY A 306 -13.62 8.37 22.27
CA GLY A 306 -12.32 8.96 22.64
C GLY A 306 -11.37 9.24 21.47
N ARG A 307 -11.77 8.94 20.22
CA ARG A 307 -10.98 9.22 19.02
C ARG A 307 -11.46 10.51 18.34
N MET A 308 -10.52 11.43 18.13
CA MET A 308 -10.75 12.65 17.36
C MET A 308 -10.74 12.34 15.85
N LEU A 309 -11.79 12.75 15.15
CA LEU A 309 -12.00 12.53 13.73
C LEU A 309 -12.38 13.83 13.03
N VAL A 310 -12.13 13.90 11.73
CA VAL A 310 -12.67 14.97 10.87
C VAL A 310 -13.70 14.37 9.94
N ILE A 311 -14.91 14.93 9.97
CA ILE A 311 -15.96 14.61 9.00
C ILE A 311 -16.09 15.78 8.03
N LYS A 312 -16.00 15.48 6.73
CA LYS A 312 -16.25 16.44 5.66
C LYS A 312 -17.46 16.00 4.83
N ARG A 313 -18.53 16.78 4.91
CA ARG A 313 -19.76 16.60 4.12
C ARG A 313 -19.70 17.48 2.88
N TYR A 314 -19.84 16.87 1.71
CA TYR A 314 -19.95 17.53 0.42
C TYR A 314 -21.41 17.58 -0.03
N ASN A 315 -21.92 18.79 -0.25
CA ASN A 315 -23.29 19.02 -0.71
C ASN A 315 -23.34 19.22 -2.23
N ILE A 316 -24.43 18.81 -2.87
CA ILE A 316 -24.76 19.17 -4.26
C ILE A 316 -25.67 20.40 -4.21
N LYS A 317 -25.21 21.52 -4.77
CA LYS A 317 -25.96 22.79 -4.78
C LYS A 317 -27.08 22.82 -5.82
N GLY A 318 -28.28 22.35 -5.48
CA GLY A 318 -29.49 22.52 -6.30
C GLY A 318 -29.56 21.65 -7.56
N VAL A 319 -30.71 21.69 -8.25
CA VAL A 319 -31.09 20.77 -9.35
C VAL A 319 -30.19 20.91 -10.59
N ALA A 320 -29.83 22.14 -10.98
CA ALA A 320 -28.96 22.36 -12.15
C ALA A 320 -27.52 21.87 -11.94
N HIS A 321 -26.99 21.96 -10.71
CA HIS A 321 -25.70 21.39 -10.34
C HIS A 321 -25.77 19.87 -10.19
N TRP A 322 -26.91 19.36 -9.71
CA TRP A 322 -27.19 17.94 -9.61
C TRP A 322 -27.15 17.29 -10.99
N LEU A 323 -27.89 17.81 -11.99
CA LEU A 323 -27.95 17.31 -13.37
C LEU A 323 -26.56 17.19 -14.04
N LYS A 324 -25.60 18.06 -13.68
CA LYS A 324 -24.22 18.03 -14.20
C LYS A 324 -23.29 17.06 -13.46
N ARG A 325 -23.60 16.70 -12.21
CA ARG A 325 -22.68 15.94 -11.34
C ARG A 325 -23.16 14.55 -10.95
N PHE A 326 -24.43 14.19 -11.11
CA PHE A 326 -24.93 12.92 -10.58
C PHE A 326 -24.24 11.69 -11.22
N TRP A 327 -23.81 11.79 -12.48
CA TRP A 327 -23.03 10.76 -13.18
C TRP A 327 -21.54 10.73 -12.79
N ARG A 328 -21.00 11.85 -12.30
CA ARG A 328 -19.56 12.00 -11.98
C ARG A 328 -19.27 11.47 -10.57
N PRO A 329 -18.06 10.94 -10.32
CA PRO A 329 -17.65 10.62 -8.96
C PRO A 329 -17.75 11.84 -8.03
N SER A 330 -18.14 11.64 -6.78
CA SER A 330 -18.26 12.76 -5.83
C SER A 330 -16.89 13.37 -5.48
N ARG A 331 -16.90 14.58 -4.92
CA ARG A 331 -15.67 15.18 -4.36
C ARG A 331 -15.13 14.39 -3.18
N ALA A 332 -16.00 13.72 -2.42
CA ALA A 332 -15.59 12.81 -1.35
C ALA A 332 -14.86 11.59 -1.93
N TRP A 333 -15.38 10.99 -3.01
CA TRP A 333 -14.68 9.91 -3.73
C TRP A 333 -13.33 10.36 -4.29
N HIS A 334 -13.27 11.55 -4.88
CA HIS A 334 -12.01 12.10 -5.37
C HIS A 334 -11.00 12.27 -4.23
N SER A 335 -11.41 12.89 -3.12
CA SER A 335 -10.55 13.10 -1.96
C SER A 335 -10.14 11.78 -1.29
N TRP A 336 -11.04 10.78 -1.25
CA TRP A 336 -10.75 9.41 -0.80
C TRP A 336 -9.64 8.76 -1.65
N ARG A 337 -9.77 8.85 -2.97
CA ARG A 337 -8.80 8.28 -3.91
C ARG A 337 -7.45 8.98 -3.84
N GLU A 338 -7.43 10.31 -3.82
CA GLU A 338 -6.18 11.08 -3.75
C GLU A 338 -5.52 10.99 -2.37
N GLY A 339 -6.28 10.91 -1.27
CA GLY A 339 -5.73 10.65 0.06
C GLY A 339 -5.05 9.28 0.14
N ASN A 340 -5.66 8.25 -0.44
CA ASN A 340 -5.03 6.93 -0.55
C ASN A 340 -3.82 6.97 -1.50
N ARG A 341 -3.84 7.77 -2.59
CA ARG A 341 -2.67 7.97 -3.46
C ARG A 341 -1.49 8.56 -2.70
N LEU A 342 -1.70 9.66 -1.97
CA LEU A 342 -0.63 10.31 -1.21
C LEU A 342 -0.06 9.35 -0.16
N ALA A 343 -0.92 8.66 0.59
CA ALA A 343 -0.49 7.65 1.56
C ALA A 343 0.35 6.53 0.91
N PHE A 344 -0.04 6.03 -0.28
CA PHE A 344 0.74 5.04 -1.02
C PHE A 344 2.10 5.58 -1.48
N LEU A 345 2.19 6.86 -1.83
CA LEU A 345 3.40 7.51 -2.30
C LEU A 345 4.29 8.03 -1.15
N GLY A 346 3.89 7.83 0.11
CA GLY A 346 4.62 8.34 1.28
C GLY A 346 4.44 9.85 1.52
N ILE A 347 3.57 10.53 0.77
CA ILE A 347 3.28 11.95 0.96
C ILE A 347 2.26 12.09 2.09
N ALA A 348 2.59 12.92 3.09
CA ALA A 348 1.79 13.03 4.30
C ALA A 348 0.40 13.64 4.02
N THR A 349 -0.63 12.99 4.56
CA THR A 349 -2.02 13.44 4.55
C THR A 349 -2.75 12.69 5.68
N PRO A 350 -3.81 13.26 6.30
CA PRO A 350 -4.57 12.51 7.29
C PRO A 350 -5.13 11.22 6.67
N LYS A 351 -4.98 10.09 7.36
CA LYS A 351 -5.41 8.78 6.85
C LYS A 351 -6.91 8.82 6.52
N PRO A 352 -7.31 8.53 5.27
CA PRO A 352 -8.72 8.37 4.92
C PRO A 352 -9.26 7.10 5.57
N LEU A 353 -10.27 7.22 6.43
CA LEU A 353 -10.81 6.09 7.18
C LEU A 353 -12.05 5.51 6.50
N ALA A 354 -12.95 6.39 6.07
CA ALA A 354 -14.21 5.97 5.47
C ALA A 354 -14.79 7.01 4.50
N LEU A 355 -15.58 6.52 3.55
CA LEU A 355 -16.31 7.27 2.55
C LEU A 355 -17.75 6.75 2.47
N LEU A 356 -18.72 7.67 2.45
CA LEU A 356 -20.12 7.39 2.15
C LEU A 356 -20.63 8.34 1.07
N GLU A 357 -21.06 7.82 -0.07
CA GLU A 357 -21.89 8.54 -1.05
C GLU A 357 -23.34 8.06 -0.90
N THR A 358 -24.26 8.93 -0.54
CA THR A 358 -25.69 8.59 -0.57
C THR A 358 -26.26 8.77 -1.97
N ARG A 359 -27.24 7.94 -2.32
CA ARG A 359 -27.85 7.89 -3.65
C ARG A 359 -29.36 7.69 -3.52
N PHE A 360 -30.07 8.08 -4.57
CA PHE A 360 -31.45 7.68 -4.81
C PHE A 360 -31.53 7.12 -6.23
N LEU A 361 -31.83 5.83 -6.37
CA LEU A 361 -31.83 5.13 -7.67
C LEU A 361 -30.56 5.39 -8.49
N TRP A 362 -29.39 5.19 -7.88
CA TRP A 362 -28.03 5.46 -8.42
C TRP A 362 -27.64 6.93 -8.58
N LEU A 363 -28.59 7.86 -8.40
CA LEU A 363 -28.35 9.29 -8.52
C LEU A 363 -27.73 9.81 -7.22
N ARG A 364 -26.49 10.31 -7.31
CA ARG A 364 -25.71 10.78 -6.15
C ARG A 364 -26.33 12.03 -5.52
N THR A 365 -26.30 12.11 -4.19
CA THR A 365 -26.76 13.25 -3.41
C THR A 365 -25.62 13.82 -2.54
N LYS A 366 -25.65 13.64 -1.23
CA LYS A 366 -24.60 14.06 -0.31
C LYS A 366 -23.50 12.99 -0.23
N ALA A 367 -22.30 13.42 0.11
CA ALA A 367 -21.18 12.51 0.32
C ALA A 367 -20.33 12.94 1.52
N TYR A 368 -19.76 11.98 2.23
CA TYR A 368 -18.99 12.17 3.44
C TYR A 368 -17.63 11.52 3.30
N LEU A 369 -16.59 12.23 3.70
CA LEU A 369 -15.26 11.67 3.92
C LEU A 369 -14.95 11.78 5.42
N VAL A 370 -14.52 10.68 6.03
CA VAL A 370 -14.01 10.63 7.39
C VAL A 370 -12.51 10.39 7.33
N THR A 371 -11.74 11.23 8.01
CA THR A 371 -10.28 11.09 8.14
C THR A 371 -9.85 11.16 9.59
N GLU A 372 -8.62 10.77 9.86
CA GLU A 372 -7.95 11.12 11.11
C GLU A 372 -7.90 12.64 11.29
N TYR A 373 -7.83 13.06 12.55
CA TYR A 373 -7.61 14.45 12.94
C TYR A 373 -6.11 14.74 13.05
N LEU A 374 -5.65 15.84 12.45
CA LEU A 374 -4.31 16.37 12.66
C LEU A 374 -4.35 17.41 13.78
N PRO A 375 -3.62 17.20 14.89
CA PRO A 375 -3.63 18.12 16.02
C PRO A 375 -2.68 19.32 15.85
N GLY A 376 -1.71 19.23 14.93
CA GLY A 376 -0.74 20.29 14.71
C GLY A 376 -1.35 21.53 14.04
N PRO A 377 -0.65 22.68 14.11
CA PRO A 377 -1.08 23.92 13.47
C PRO A 377 -0.97 23.83 11.94
N ASP A 378 -1.71 24.69 11.25
CA ASP A 378 -1.43 24.97 9.84
C ASP A 378 -0.13 25.78 9.69
N ILE A 379 0.47 25.78 8.50
CA ILE A 379 1.77 26.43 8.28
C ILE A 379 1.73 27.94 8.49
N ILE A 380 0.57 28.59 8.34
CA ILE A 380 0.43 30.04 8.56
C ILE A 380 0.55 30.32 10.05
N GLU A 381 -0.21 29.58 10.87
CA GLU A 381 -0.10 29.66 12.32
C GLU A 381 1.31 29.29 12.79
N ARG A 382 1.87 28.19 12.26
CA ARG A 382 3.20 27.70 12.69
C ARG A 382 4.32 28.68 12.39
N PHE A 383 4.27 29.35 11.23
CA PHE A 383 5.30 30.29 10.79
C PHE A 383 5.01 31.75 11.11
N ALA A 384 3.85 32.07 11.71
CA ALA A 384 3.51 33.43 12.14
C ALA A 384 4.63 34.11 12.97
N PRO A 385 5.33 33.43 13.90
CA PRO A 385 6.42 34.05 14.67
C PRO A 385 7.66 34.42 13.85
N TYR A 386 7.84 33.84 12.66
CA TYR A 386 9.08 33.95 11.87
C TYR A 386 8.90 34.77 10.59
N VAL A 387 7.73 35.39 10.37
CA VAL A 387 7.43 36.13 9.14
C VAL A 387 8.47 37.22 8.88
N GLU A 388 8.76 38.04 9.90
CA GLU A 388 9.66 39.18 9.75
C GLU A 388 11.15 38.78 9.77
N SER A 389 11.54 37.78 10.57
CA SER A 389 12.96 37.40 10.71
C SER A 389 13.41 36.38 9.66
N GLY A 390 12.50 35.50 9.20
CA GLY A 390 12.82 34.38 8.33
C GLY A 390 13.39 33.17 9.07
N ASP A 391 13.53 33.22 10.40
CA ASP A 391 14.19 32.18 11.20
C ASP A 391 13.26 31.01 11.54
N ALA A 392 12.50 30.53 10.55
CA ALA A 392 11.70 29.32 10.71
C ALA A 392 12.61 28.12 10.99
N PRO A 393 12.16 27.12 11.78
CA PRO A 393 13.00 25.99 12.14
C PRO A 393 13.48 25.22 10.90
N GLU A 394 14.79 25.02 10.77
CA GLU A 394 15.39 24.41 9.57
C GLU A 394 14.83 23.00 9.28
N ALA A 395 14.55 22.20 10.31
CA ALA A 395 13.93 20.88 10.12
C ALA A 395 12.53 20.97 9.47
N GLU A 396 11.75 22.02 9.79
CA GLU A 396 10.43 22.24 9.19
C GLU A 396 10.55 22.79 7.76
N LEU A 397 11.57 23.60 7.49
CA LEU A 397 11.90 24.06 6.13
C LEU A 397 12.34 22.89 5.24
N GLN A 398 13.21 22.00 5.73
CA GLN A 398 13.62 20.79 5.02
C GLN A 398 12.45 19.84 4.75
N ALA A 399 11.55 19.68 5.72
CA ALA A 399 10.33 18.92 5.51
C ALA A 399 9.42 19.54 4.43
N LEU A 400 9.44 20.87 4.31
CA LEU A 400 8.68 21.58 3.27
C LEU A 400 9.33 21.40 1.89
N ASP A 401 10.65 21.52 1.81
CA ASP A 401 11.42 21.25 0.59
C ASP A 401 11.16 19.83 0.09
N GLN A 402 11.17 18.86 1.01
CA GLN A 402 10.87 17.47 0.70
C GLN A 402 9.43 17.28 0.19
N LEU A 403 8.44 17.92 0.82
CA LEU A 403 7.05 17.87 0.35
C LEU A 403 6.92 18.37 -1.10
N PHE A 404 7.54 19.50 -1.42
CA PHE A 404 7.50 20.06 -2.77
C PHE A 404 8.27 19.19 -3.78
N ALA A 405 9.43 18.66 -3.40
CA ALA A 405 10.19 17.71 -4.21
C ALA A 405 9.38 16.45 -4.51
N ASP A 406 8.66 15.91 -3.53
CA ASP A 406 7.77 14.75 -3.71
C ASP A 406 6.61 15.06 -4.67
N LEU A 407 5.96 16.22 -4.53
CA LEU A 407 4.89 16.65 -5.45
C LEU A 407 5.40 16.79 -6.89
N ILE A 408 6.61 17.32 -7.09
CA ILE A 408 7.24 17.43 -8.42
C ILE A 408 7.56 16.06 -8.99
N ARG A 409 8.24 15.23 -8.20
CA ARG A 409 8.64 13.88 -8.60
C ARG A 409 7.45 13.04 -9.04
N GLU A 410 6.34 13.14 -8.30
CA GLU A 410 5.11 12.40 -8.60
C GLU A 410 4.18 13.11 -9.59
N ARG A 411 4.55 14.33 -10.02
CA ARG A 411 3.79 15.22 -10.91
C ARG A 411 2.38 15.47 -10.38
N ILE A 412 2.26 15.79 -9.10
CA ILE A 412 1.01 16.04 -8.39
C ILE A 412 0.86 17.53 -8.14
N SER A 413 -0.23 18.12 -8.63
CA SER A 413 -0.68 19.46 -8.21
C SER A 413 -1.82 19.33 -7.21
N HIS A 414 -1.82 20.15 -6.16
CA HIS A 414 -2.90 20.23 -5.19
C HIS A 414 -4.13 20.96 -5.74
N GLY A 415 -3.94 22.04 -6.52
CA GLY A 415 -5.01 22.84 -7.11
C GLY A 415 -5.63 23.92 -6.20
N ASP A 416 -5.42 23.86 -4.89
CA ASP A 416 -5.74 24.92 -3.92
C ASP A 416 -4.68 24.99 -2.81
N LEU A 417 -3.40 24.97 -3.17
CA LEU A 417 -2.29 24.98 -2.22
C LEU A 417 -2.13 26.35 -1.52
N LYS A 418 -2.94 26.59 -0.50
CA LYS A 418 -2.82 27.72 0.45
C LYS A 418 -2.34 27.19 1.80
N GLY A 419 -1.80 28.06 2.66
CA GLY A 419 -1.18 27.63 3.90
C GLY A 419 -2.14 26.89 4.85
N HIS A 420 -3.42 27.30 4.90
CA HIS A 420 -4.47 26.58 5.63
C HIS A 420 -4.77 25.15 5.15
N ASN A 421 -4.12 24.66 4.09
CA ASN A 421 -4.23 23.27 3.63
C ASN A 421 -2.95 22.45 3.91
N VAL A 422 -1.97 23.02 4.62
CA VAL A 422 -0.67 22.41 4.93
C VAL A 422 -0.50 22.42 6.46
N PHE A 423 -0.50 21.24 7.07
CA PHE A 423 -0.51 21.06 8.53
C PHE A 423 0.76 20.37 9.02
N TRP A 424 1.28 20.79 10.16
CA TRP A 424 2.41 20.11 10.78
C TRP A 424 1.95 18.79 11.43
N ASP A 425 2.58 17.68 11.06
CA ASP A 425 2.35 16.36 11.64
C ASP A 425 3.60 15.94 12.44
N PRO A 426 3.57 16.08 13.78
CA PRO A 426 4.67 15.69 14.65
C PRO A 426 4.61 14.19 15.04
N SER A 427 3.64 13.42 14.53
CA SER A 427 3.44 12.02 14.96
C SER A 427 4.55 11.06 14.53
N ARG A 428 5.44 11.49 13.64
CA ARG A 428 6.61 10.74 13.19
C ARG A 428 7.87 11.58 13.36
N ALA A 429 9.00 10.91 13.53
CA ALA A 429 10.32 11.54 13.55
C ALA A 429 11.08 11.14 12.26
N PRO A 430 11.60 12.11 11.47
CA PRO A 430 11.37 13.55 11.61
C PRO A 430 9.90 13.94 11.33
N GLY A 431 9.47 15.08 11.87
CA GLY A 431 8.14 15.62 11.61
C GLY A 431 7.97 16.04 10.14
N ARG A 432 6.72 16.16 9.68
CA ARG A 432 6.42 16.36 8.25
C ARG A 432 5.22 17.27 8.02
N TRP A 433 5.15 17.88 6.84
CA TRP A 433 3.98 18.66 6.40
C TRP A 433 2.95 17.78 5.70
N ALA A 434 1.75 17.73 6.25
CA ALA A 434 0.62 16.99 5.70
C ALA A 434 -0.34 17.87 4.91
N LEU A 435 -0.77 17.37 3.74
CA LEU A 435 -1.75 18.04 2.88
C LEU A 435 -3.17 17.64 3.24
N ILE A 436 -4.08 18.60 3.27
CA ILE A 436 -5.53 18.39 3.41
C ILE A 436 -6.30 19.02 2.24
N ASP A 437 -7.62 18.85 2.21
CA ASP A 437 -8.48 19.39 1.15
C ASP A 437 -8.11 18.94 -0.29
N LEU A 438 -8.07 17.62 -0.47
CA LEU A 438 -7.61 16.97 -1.70
C LEU A 438 -8.67 16.92 -2.83
N ASP A 439 -9.73 17.73 -2.76
CA ASP A 439 -10.88 17.61 -3.68
C ASP A 439 -10.60 18.15 -5.09
N SER A 440 -9.51 18.90 -5.25
CA SER A 440 -9.04 19.51 -6.49
C SER A 440 -7.67 19.00 -6.95
N MET A 441 -7.10 18.04 -6.22
CA MET A 441 -5.78 17.48 -6.49
C MET A 441 -5.75 16.72 -7.83
N CYS A 442 -4.60 16.65 -8.47
CA CYS A 442 -4.46 15.96 -9.75
C CYS A 442 -3.05 15.41 -9.92
N GLN A 443 -2.93 14.15 -10.33
CA GLN A 443 -1.70 13.61 -10.87
C GLN A 443 -1.67 13.79 -12.40
N HIS A 444 -0.60 14.40 -12.90
CA HIS A 444 -0.43 14.76 -14.30
C HIS A 444 0.36 13.69 -15.06
N ARG A 445 -0.03 13.45 -16.32
CA ARG A 445 0.63 12.47 -17.19
C ARG A 445 1.87 13.01 -17.89
N SER A 446 1.98 14.32 -18.05
CA SER A 446 3.09 14.99 -18.74
C SER A 446 3.63 16.16 -17.93
N THR A 447 4.93 16.40 -18.07
CA THR A 447 5.63 17.52 -17.43
C THR A 447 5.00 18.85 -17.80
N ALA A 448 4.63 19.05 -19.07
CA ALA A 448 4.00 20.31 -19.52
C ALA A 448 2.69 20.63 -18.77
N SER A 449 1.80 19.64 -18.59
CA SER A 449 0.56 19.85 -17.84
C SER A 449 0.81 20.10 -16.34
N PHE A 450 1.84 19.42 -15.80
CA PHE A 450 2.27 19.58 -14.43
C PHE A 450 2.87 20.96 -14.15
N SER A 451 3.88 21.41 -14.91
CA SER A 451 4.60 22.67 -14.64
C SER A 451 3.66 23.87 -14.54
N ALA A 452 2.67 23.98 -15.44
CA ALA A 452 1.69 25.07 -15.38
C ALA A 452 0.77 24.98 -14.13
N ALA A 453 0.41 23.78 -13.68
CA ALA A 453 -0.39 23.60 -12.48
C ALA A 453 0.43 23.84 -11.20
N TYR A 454 1.66 23.33 -11.16
CA TYR A 454 2.62 23.55 -10.09
C TYR A 454 2.94 25.03 -9.90
N ALA A 455 3.22 25.77 -10.97
CA ALA A 455 3.48 27.21 -10.90
C ALA A 455 2.32 27.98 -10.24
N ARG A 456 1.06 27.58 -10.52
CA ARG A 456 -0.12 28.17 -9.87
C ARG A 456 -0.24 27.80 -8.40
N ASP A 457 0.10 26.56 -8.03
CA ASP A 457 0.11 26.11 -6.64
C ASP A 457 1.21 26.81 -5.84
N ARG A 458 2.46 26.87 -6.35
CA ARG A 458 3.57 27.63 -5.76
C ARG A 458 3.19 29.11 -5.59
N ALA A 459 2.66 29.76 -6.62
CA ALA A 459 2.22 31.16 -6.51
C ALA A 459 1.05 31.37 -5.53
N ARG A 460 0.16 30.39 -5.37
CA ARG A 460 -0.90 30.43 -4.35
C ARG A 460 -0.33 30.24 -2.94
N PHE A 461 0.66 29.37 -2.78
CA PHE A 461 1.35 29.13 -1.53
C PHE A 461 2.18 30.34 -1.08
N MET A 462 2.90 30.98 -1.99
CA MET A 462 3.69 32.18 -1.66
C MET A 462 2.84 33.39 -1.26
N ARG A 463 1.57 33.43 -1.69
CA ARG A 463 0.63 34.52 -1.34
C ARG A 463 0.16 34.52 0.12
N ASN A 464 0.53 33.52 0.93
CA ASN A 464 0.18 33.51 2.35
C ASN A 464 0.99 34.53 3.17
N TRP A 465 2.12 35.03 2.65
CA TRP A 465 3.01 35.97 3.33
C TRP A 465 3.30 37.22 2.49
N PRO A 466 3.51 38.40 3.12
CA PRO A 466 3.87 39.63 2.40
C PRO A 466 5.19 39.46 1.63
N GLN A 467 5.25 39.94 0.38
CA GLN A 467 6.43 39.80 -0.48
C GLN A 467 7.70 40.44 0.10
N ALA A 468 7.56 41.48 0.93
CA ALA A 468 8.69 42.16 1.56
C ALA A 468 9.25 41.42 2.79
N SER A 469 8.53 40.44 3.33
CA SER A 469 8.94 39.72 4.54
C SER A 469 10.18 38.85 4.31
N ALA A 470 11.00 38.63 5.34
CA ALA A 470 12.18 37.77 5.22
C ALA A 470 11.79 36.31 4.94
N LEU A 471 10.72 35.81 5.57
CA LEU A 471 10.20 34.47 5.33
C LEU A 471 9.77 34.25 3.87
N HIS A 472 9.11 35.24 3.23
CA HIS A 472 8.73 35.11 1.83
C HIS A 472 9.95 34.96 0.92
N ARG A 473 11.00 35.77 1.13
CA ARG A 473 12.24 35.67 0.35
C ARG A 473 12.93 34.33 0.54
N LEU A 474 13.05 33.88 1.80
CA LEU A 474 13.61 32.57 2.12
C LEU A 474 12.86 31.43 1.43
N LEU A 475 11.53 31.41 1.51
CA LEU A 475 10.72 30.38 0.87
C LEU A 475 10.79 30.44 -0.66
N ASP A 476 10.89 31.64 -1.26
CA ASP A 476 11.02 31.79 -2.71
C ASP A 476 12.36 31.23 -3.22
N GLU A 477 13.44 31.41 -2.45
CA GLU A 477 14.77 30.87 -2.76
C GLU A 477 14.83 29.34 -2.64
N ARG A 478 14.16 28.77 -1.63
CA ARG A 478 14.17 27.31 -1.39
C ARG A 478 13.23 26.54 -2.30
N LEU A 479 12.02 27.05 -2.52
CA LEU A 479 10.99 26.28 -3.20
C LEU A 479 11.26 26.19 -4.72
N PRO A 480 11.36 24.96 -5.27
CA PRO A 480 11.77 24.75 -6.64
C PRO A 480 10.84 25.42 -7.66
N THR A 481 11.40 25.81 -8.80
CA THR A 481 10.66 26.26 -9.99
C THR A 481 10.66 25.15 -11.03
N CYS A 482 9.53 24.93 -11.73
CA CYS A 482 9.36 23.83 -12.71
C CYS A 482 8.90 24.30 -14.08
#